data_AF-A0A3M7S8I5-F1
#
_entry.id   AF-A0A3M7S8I5-F1
#
_cell.length_a   1.000
_cell.length_b   1.000
_cell.length_c   1.000
_cell.angle_alpha   90.00
_cell.angle_beta   90.00
_cell.angle_gamma   90.00
#
_symmetry.space_group_name_H-M   'P 1'
#
loop_
_entity.id
_entity.type
_entity.pdbx_description
1 polymer ?
#
loop_
_entity_poly.entity_id
_entity_poly.type
_entity_poly.pdbx_seq_one_letter_code
_entity_poly.pdbx_strand_id
1 'polypeptide(L)'
;MSPPRLDTLEENIFVNSIPILITGTKLEVPRAKFIPYGLNVNDKKLPKNDDDFAGPLNISSNFLFFNVSYDSLWVNTNGVISLNRGIREVESPKFPNNYAPCISPFWSDIDISHSGEIFYREIIDKPTLQIIEYDIQDKFFSFYDFIATWAFVATWIDVPQFNYNNSFNTFQSVLASNGNLSFVIFNYEQLTWSVETAQAGLNGGDGTHYFNLPGSFSSSIKKLTNLSNIGVVGKWMYRTDSLYNFEYGCPSDNLMRFKPSNVSSLGGDIIDITGPCFNKDDLIFAVIDSDQENPQGCVFKNQFTCSITTKKFKRYGRIPVLLIINSYLLYEEEIDVYEPKNGALIKKNRDSLLSLIEKINNKLINK
;
A
#
# COMPACT_ATOMS: atom_id res chain seq x y z
N MET A 1 -0.94 60.65 -12.19
CA MET A 1 -0.40 60.02 -10.96
C MET A 1 -0.62 58.54 -11.08
N SER A 2 0.41 57.82 -11.48
CA SER A 2 0.45 56.36 -11.59
C SER A 2 1.54 55.87 -10.61
N PRO A 3 1.33 54.77 -9.87
CA PRO A 3 2.30 54.34 -8.87
C PRO A 3 3.53 53.69 -9.54
N PRO A 4 4.72 53.76 -8.89
CA PRO A 4 5.96 53.20 -9.40
C PRO A 4 6.05 51.69 -9.20
N ARG A 5 6.81 51.08 -10.11
CA ARG A 5 7.22 49.68 -10.20
C ARG A 5 8.24 49.35 -9.09
N LEU A 6 8.04 48.26 -8.36
CA LEU A 6 9.06 47.68 -7.49
C LEU A 6 9.67 46.47 -8.20
N ASP A 7 10.95 46.59 -8.54
CA ASP A 7 11.84 45.46 -8.80
C ASP A 7 12.92 45.43 -7.70
N THR A 8 13.37 44.21 -7.41
CA THR A 8 14.63 43.79 -6.76
C THR A 8 14.69 43.72 -5.22
N LEU A 9 14.86 42.49 -4.71
CA LEU A 9 16.05 41.98 -3.99
C LEU A 9 15.65 40.87 -2.99
N GLU A 10 15.61 39.62 -3.45
CA GLU A 10 15.86 38.46 -2.59
C GLU A 10 17.30 38.03 -2.83
N GLU A 11 18.16 38.15 -1.81
CA GLU A 11 19.42 37.41 -1.79
C GLU A 11 19.96 37.25 -0.35
N ASN A 12 20.38 36.02 -0.05
CA ASN A 12 21.39 35.60 0.93
C ASN A 12 20.98 35.32 2.38
N ILE A 13 20.57 34.07 2.64
CA ILE A 13 21.11 33.27 3.76
C ILE A 13 21.45 31.86 3.25
N PHE A 14 22.70 31.67 2.80
CA PHE A 14 23.28 30.34 2.61
C PHE A 14 23.80 29.84 3.96
N VAL A 15 23.14 28.84 4.54
CA VAL A 15 23.72 28.01 5.59
C VAL A 15 24.58 26.95 4.89
N ASN A 16 25.89 27.01 5.13
CA ASN A 16 26.86 25.99 4.74
C ASN A 16 26.46 24.63 5.32
N SER A 17 25.78 23.83 4.49
CA SER A 17 25.70 22.38 4.68
C SER A 17 26.54 21.74 3.58
N ILE A 18 27.54 20.98 4.01
CA ILE A 18 28.39 20.18 3.14
C ILE A 18 27.48 19.27 2.29
N PRO A 19 27.54 19.30 0.96
CA PRO A 19 26.77 18.38 0.15
C PRO A 19 27.37 16.98 0.37
N ILE A 20 26.69 16.16 1.18
CA ILE A 20 26.87 14.72 1.08
C ILE A 20 26.37 14.36 -0.31
N LEU A 21 27.29 14.00 -1.19
CA LEU A 21 26.99 13.42 -2.49
C LEU A 21 26.34 12.06 -2.22
N ILE A 22 25.02 12.04 -2.03
CA ILE A 22 24.24 10.80 -2.11
C ILE A 22 24.26 10.45 -3.59
N THR A 23 25.19 9.58 -3.98
CA THR A 23 25.15 8.89 -5.26
C THR A 23 23.76 8.29 -5.40
N GLY A 24 23.03 8.69 -6.44
CA GLY A 24 21.60 8.47 -6.59
C GLY A 24 21.21 7.01 -6.38
N THR A 25 20.58 6.73 -5.24
CA THR A 25 19.86 5.47 -5.06
C THR A 25 18.67 5.49 -5.99
N LYS A 26 18.66 4.62 -7.01
CA LYS A 26 17.51 4.41 -7.89
C LYS A 26 16.29 4.11 -7.01
N LEU A 27 15.30 5.00 -7.04
CA LEU A 27 14.08 4.91 -6.25
C LEU A 27 13.13 3.93 -6.93
N GLU A 28 13.41 2.63 -6.81
CA GLU A 28 12.62 1.54 -7.40
C GLU A 28 12.52 0.35 -6.44
N VAL A 29 11.60 -0.60 -6.70
CA VAL A 29 11.61 -1.89 -6.02
C VAL A 29 12.64 -2.78 -6.72
N PRO A 30 13.80 -3.11 -6.09
CA PRO A 30 14.76 -4.00 -6.71
C PRO A 30 14.09 -5.36 -6.96
N ARG A 31 14.45 -6.08 -8.04
CA ARG A 31 13.92 -7.44 -8.33
C ARG A 31 13.95 -8.38 -7.12
N ALA A 32 14.95 -8.24 -6.26
CA ALA A 32 15.11 -9.01 -5.03
C ALA A 32 13.97 -8.81 -4.00
N LYS A 33 13.15 -7.77 -4.15
CA LYS A 33 11.99 -7.47 -3.29
C LYS A 33 10.64 -7.84 -3.94
N PHE A 34 10.65 -8.38 -5.16
CA PHE A 34 9.44 -8.98 -5.74
C PHE A 34 9.10 -10.27 -5.00
N ILE A 35 7.85 -10.71 -5.11
CA ILE A 35 7.51 -12.10 -4.76
C ILE A 35 8.35 -13.01 -5.66
N PRO A 36 8.97 -14.08 -5.13
CA PRO A 36 9.83 -14.95 -5.92
C PRO A 36 9.13 -15.46 -7.18
N TYR A 37 9.81 -15.34 -8.32
CA TYR A 37 9.33 -15.69 -9.65
C TYR A 37 10.40 -16.45 -10.44
N GLY A 38 9.98 -17.07 -11.54
CA GLY A 38 10.83 -17.82 -12.46
C GLY A 38 10.73 -19.34 -12.31
N LEU A 39 11.39 -20.06 -13.24
CA LEU A 39 11.30 -21.52 -13.31
C LEU A 39 11.85 -22.23 -12.06
N ASN A 40 12.79 -21.61 -11.35
CA ASN A 40 13.37 -22.11 -10.10
C ASN A 40 12.37 -22.17 -8.93
N VAL A 41 11.27 -21.42 -9.00
CA VAL A 41 10.15 -21.49 -8.05
C VAL A 41 8.90 -22.12 -8.66
N ASN A 42 9.08 -22.87 -9.76
CA ASN A 42 8.05 -23.58 -10.50
C ASN A 42 6.99 -22.68 -11.15
N ASP A 43 7.34 -21.45 -11.50
CA ASP A 43 6.46 -20.63 -12.33
C ASP A 43 6.30 -21.27 -13.71
N LYS A 44 5.10 -21.13 -14.28
CA LYS A 44 4.89 -21.33 -15.71
C LYS A 44 5.42 -20.10 -16.44
N LYS A 45 5.98 -20.34 -17.63
CA LYS A 45 6.45 -19.29 -18.53
C LYS A 45 5.50 -19.18 -19.71
N LEU A 46 5.07 -17.95 -20.05
CA LEU A 46 4.31 -17.72 -21.28
C LEU A 46 5.20 -18.00 -22.50
N PRO A 47 4.72 -18.78 -23.50
CA PRO A 47 5.45 -18.93 -24.76
C PRO A 47 5.71 -17.58 -25.43
N LYS A 48 6.78 -17.52 -26.22
CA LYS A 48 7.15 -16.34 -27.01
C LYS A 48 6.07 -16.03 -28.05
N ASN A 49 5.41 -14.87 -27.94
CA ASN A 49 4.49 -14.34 -28.94
C ASN A 49 4.22 -12.85 -28.71
N ASP A 50 3.23 -12.36 -29.46
CA ASP A 50 2.68 -11.02 -29.44
C ASP A 50 1.13 -11.13 -29.35
N ASP A 51 0.48 -10.20 -28.66
CA ASP A 51 -0.99 -10.12 -28.49
C ASP A 51 -1.72 -11.43 -28.10
N ASP A 52 -1.18 -12.16 -27.12
CA ASP A 52 -1.74 -13.42 -26.68
C ASP A 52 -1.78 -13.56 -25.15
N PHE A 53 -2.30 -14.68 -24.69
CA PHE A 53 -2.49 -14.93 -23.27
C PHE A 53 -2.34 -16.40 -22.91
N ALA A 54 -2.04 -16.66 -21.64
CA ALA A 54 -2.24 -17.95 -21.02
C ALA A 54 -3.61 -17.97 -20.34
N GLY A 55 -4.42 -18.97 -20.65
CA GLY A 55 -5.67 -19.24 -19.93
C GLY A 55 -6.76 -19.86 -20.82
N PRO A 56 -7.93 -20.19 -20.25
CA PRO A 56 -8.30 -20.00 -18.85
C PRO A 56 -7.37 -20.75 -17.89
N LEU A 57 -6.89 -20.06 -16.87
CA LEU A 57 -6.17 -20.65 -15.75
C LEU A 57 -7.16 -20.81 -14.60
N ASN A 58 -7.62 -22.04 -14.37
CA ASN A 58 -8.47 -22.33 -13.21
C ASN A 58 -7.68 -22.09 -11.93
N ILE A 59 -8.27 -21.37 -10.98
CA ILE A 59 -7.68 -21.10 -9.66
C ILE A 59 -8.39 -21.93 -8.60
N SER A 60 -7.62 -22.42 -7.63
CA SER A 60 -8.08 -23.33 -6.57
C SER A 60 -8.91 -22.65 -5.48
N SER A 61 -8.82 -21.32 -5.38
CA SER A 61 -9.66 -20.49 -4.53
C SER A 61 -10.22 -19.34 -5.36
N ASN A 62 -11.48 -19.01 -5.14
CA ASN A 62 -12.10 -17.88 -5.82
C ASN A 62 -11.42 -16.57 -5.42
N PHE A 63 -11.29 -15.67 -6.40
CA PHE A 63 -10.81 -14.31 -6.19
C PHE A 63 -11.98 -13.33 -6.30
N LEU A 64 -12.19 -12.52 -5.26
CA LEU A 64 -13.25 -11.51 -5.24
C LEU A 64 -12.70 -10.20 -5.81
N PHE A 65 -13.35 -9.69 -6.85
CA PHE A 65 -12.96 -8.47 -7.53
C PHE A 65 -14.20 -7.65 -7.87
N PHE A 66 -14.32 -6.46 -7.29
CA PHE A 66 -15.53 -5.63 -7.31
C PHE A 66 -16.79 -6.42 -6.91
N ASN A 67 -16.73 -7.15 -5.79
CA ASN A 67 -17.81 -8.00 -5.28
C ASN A 67 -18.32 -9.08 -6.27
N VAL A 68 -17.53 -9.39 -7.30
CA VAL A 68 -17.76 -10.51 -8.21
C VAL A 68 -16.70 -11.56 -7.94
N SER A 69 -17.14 -12.82 -7.80
CA SER A 69 -16.27 -13.97 -7.57
C SER A 69 -15.82 -14.56 -8.90
N TYR A 70 -14.52 -14.73 -9.07
CA TYR A 70 -13.91 -15.34 -10.25
C TYR A 70 -13.17 -16.62 -9.86
N ASP A 71 -13.27 -17.66 -10.70
CA ASP A 71 -12.66 -18.99 -10.52
C ASP A 71 -11.59 -19.30 -11.57
N SER A 72 -11.33 -18.35 -12.45
CA SER A 72 -10.35 -18.44 -13.52
C SER A 72 -9.80 -17.07 -13.88
N LEU A 73 -8.61 -17.05 -14.47
CA LEU A 73 -7.96 -15.83 -14.96
C LEU A 73 -7.15 -16.10 -16.23
N TRP A 74 -6.73 -15.02 -16.88
CA TRP A 74 -5.86 -15.04 -18.05
C TRP A 74 -4.71 -14.07 -17.85
N VAL A 75 -3.48 -14.50 -18.16
CA VAL A 75 -2.28 -13.64 -18.11
C VAL A 75 -1.89 -13.29 -19.54
N ASN A 76 -1.91 -12.00 -19.88
CA ASN A 76 -1.69 -11.51 -21.24
C ASN A 76 -0.30 -10.88 -21.43
N THR A 77 0.23 -10.94 -22.66
CA THR A 77 1.52 -10.33 -23.05
C THR A 77 1.61 -8.85 -22.73
N ASN A 78 0.54 -8.13 -23.03
CA ASN A 78 0.38 -6.68 -22.93
C ASN A 78 0.23 -6.18 -21.50
N GLY A 79 0.58 -6.97 -20.48
CA GLY A 79 0.70 -6.49 -19.10
C GLY A 79 -0.63 -6.39 -18.34
N VAL A 80 -1.59 -7.23 -18.70
CA VAL A 80 -2.92 -7.29 -18.08
C VAL A 80 -3.28 -8.71 -17.64
N ILE A 81 -3.97 -8.82 -16.50
CA ILE A 81 -4.63 -10.04 -16.04
C ILE A 81 -6.14 -9.82 -16.15
N SER A 82 -6.84 -10.63 -16.93
CA SER A 82 -8.30 -10.58 -17.05
C SER A 82 -8.97 -11.74 -16.32
N LEU A 83 -10.21 -11.54 -15.90
CA LEU A 83 -10.87 -12.46 -14.96
C LEU A 83 -12.04 -13.24 -15.58
N ASN A 84 -12.47 -12.94 -16.81
CA ASN A 84 -13.59 -13.66 -17.44
C ASN A 84 -13.37 -14.05 -18.92
N ARG A 85 -12.29 -13.57 -19.55
CA ARG A 85 -11.97 -13.85 -20.95
C ARG A 85 -10.51 -13.53 -21.23
N GLY A 86 -9.97 -14.10 -22.30
CA GLY A 86 -8.73 -13.62 -22.90
C GLY A 86 -8.92 -12.27 -23.61
N ILE A 87 -7.90 -11.42 -23.52
CA ILE A 87 -7.78 -10.10 -24.14
C ILE A 87 -6.78 -10.21 -25.31
N ARG A 88 -7.06 -9.59 -26.45
CA ARG A 88 -6.18 -9.59 -27.65
C ARG A 88 -5.98 -8.19 -28.22
N GLU A 89 -6.36 -7.18 -27.46
CA GLU A 89 -6.30 -5.78 -27.85
C GLU A 89 -4.86 -5.28 -27.76
N VAL A 90 -4.38 -4.80 -28.89
CA VAL A 90 -3.10 -4.08 -29.02
C VAL A 90 -3.16 -2.77 -28.24
N GLU A 91 -4.21 -1.99 -28.48
CA GLU A 91 -4.45 -0.73 -27.77
C GLU A 91 -5.34 -0.93 -26.55
N SER A 92 -4.89 -0.41 -25.42
CA SER A 92 -5.60 -0.58 -24.16
C SER A 92 -6.92 0.24 -24.16
N PRO A 93 -8.11 -0.39 -23.97
CA PRO A 93 -9.36 0.35 -23.90
C PRO A 93 -9.41 1.15 -22.60
N LYS A 94 -9.65 2.46 -22.68
CA LYS A 94 -9.60 3.34 -21.51
C LYS A 94 -10.57 2.90 -20.40
N PHE A 95 -10.12 2.91 -19.15
CA PHE A 95 -10.98 2.65 -18.00
C PHE A 95 -11.80 3.91 -17.61
N PRO A 96 -13.07 3.76 -17.21
CA PRO A 96 -13.81 2.50 -17.17
C PRO A 96 -14.30 2.07 -18.55
N ASN A 97 -14.45 0.76 -18.74
CA ASN A 97 -15.10 0.22 -19.93
C ASN A 97 -15.86 -1.08 -19.61
N ASN A 98 -16.69 -1.51 -20.57
CA ASN A 98 -17.50 -2.74 -20.48
C ASN A 98 -16.81 -3.94 -21.15
N TYR A 99 -15.50 -3.87 -21.37
CA TYR A 99 -14.80 -4.85 -22.20
C TYR A 99 -14.47 -6.14 -21.43
N ALA A 100 -13.76 -6.00 -20.30
CA ALA A 100 -13.46 -7.11 -19.40
C ALA A 100 -13.08 -6.62 -18.00
N PRO A 101 -13.48 -7.35 -16.93
CA PRO A 101 -12.86 -7.23 -15.62
C PRO A 101 -11.38 -7.58 -15.71
N CYS A 102 -10.51 -6.63 -15.34
CA CYS A 102 -9.07 -6.81 -15.46
C CYS A 102 -8.26 -5.98 -14.46
N ILE A 103 -7.05 -6.47 -14.23
CA ILE A 103 -6.02 -5.95 -13.34
C ILE A 103 -4.80 -5.66 -14.20
N SER A 104 -4.40 -4.41 -14.26
CA SER A 104 -3.38 -3.91 -15.18
C SER A 104 -2.26 -3.23 -14.40
N PRO A 105 -1.17 -3.93 -14.03
CA PRO A 105 0.03 -3.25 -13.55
C PRO A 105 0.60 -2.29 -14.60
N PHE A 106 0.58 -2.65 -15.88
CA PHE A 106 1.01 -1.79 -16.99
C PHE A 106 0.50 -2.38 -18.30
N TRP A 107 -0.64 -1.90 -18.80
CA TRP A 107 -1.19 -2.33 -20.08
C TRP A 107 -0.69 -1.46 -21.22
N SER A 108 0.11 -2.06 -22.10
CA SER A 108 0.61 -1.46 -23.34
C SER A 108 0.94 -2.56 -24.36
N ASP A 109 1.10 -2.17 -25.62
CA ASP A 109 1.55 -3.03 -26.72
C ASP A 109 2.97 -3.61 -26.47
N ILE A 110 3.02 -4.85 -25.97
CA ILE A 110 4.24 -5.56 -25.55
C ILE A 110 4.43 -6.81 -26.43
N ASP A 111 5.55 -6.85 -27.14
CA ASP A 111 5.96 -8.02 -27.92
C ASP A 111 7.06 -8.80 -27.24
N ILE A 112 6.75 -9.99 -26.70
CA ILE A 112 7.77 -10.84 -26.10
C ILE A 112 8.38 -11.83 -27.09
N SER A 113 8.02 -11.82 -28.39
CA SER A 113 8.45 -12.79 -29.41
C SER A 113 9.97 -12.92 -29.48
N HIS A 114 10.70 -11.83 -29.26
CA HIS A 114 12.16 -11.76 -29.40
C HIS A 114 12.92 -11.62 -28.07
N SER A 115 12.35 -10.95 -27.08
CA SER A 115 12.99 -10.64 -25.79
C SER A 115 11.95 -10.54 -24.66
N GLY A 116 12.40 -10.40 -23.42
CA GLY A 116 11.51 -10.33 -22.26
C GLY A 116 10.84 -11.67 -21.91
N GLU A 117 10.37 -11.81 -20.69
CA GLU A 117 9.77 -13.05 -20.21
C GLU A 117 8.56 -12.75 -19.32
N ILE A 118 7.56 -13.63 -19.37
CA ILE A 118 6.39 -13.54 -18.50
C ILE A 118 6.29 -14.84 -17.72
N PHE A 119 6.38 -14.72 -16.40
CA PHE A 119 6.25 -15.83 -15.47
C PHE A 119 4.99 -15.68 -14.64
N TYR A 120 4.32 -16.79 -14.37
CA TYR A 120 3.13 -16.78 -13.53
C TYR A 120 2.94 -18.09 -12.78
N ARG A 121 2.36 -18.00 -11.59
CA ARG A 121 1.86 -19.18 -10.86
C ARG A 121 0.78 -18.82 -9.87
N GLU A 122 0.03 -19.85 -9.54
CA GLU A 122 -0.72 -19.92 -8.31
C GLU A 122 0.21 -20.20 -7.13
N ILE A 123 -0.06 -19.52 -6.00
CA ILE A 123 0.67 -19.61 -4.75
C ILE A 123 -0.28 -20.21 -3.70
N ILE A 124 0.05 -21.41 -3.25
CA ILE A 124 -0.61 -22.09 -2.12
C ILE A 124 0.41 -22.53 -1.06
N ASP A 125 1.70 -22.26 -1.29
CA ASP A 125 2.77 -22.59 -0.36
C ASP A 125 2.79 -21.60 0.80
N LYS A 126 2.78 -22.11 2.03
CA LYS A 126 2.72 -21.29 3.24
C LYS A 126 3.84 -20.25 3.34
N PRO A 127 5.12 -20.55 3.03
CA PRO A 127 6.19 -19.56 3.16
C PRO A 127 5.97 -18.33 2.28
N THR A 128 5.55 -18.49 1.02
CA THR A 128 5.27 -17.34 0.14
C THR A 128 4.01 -16.61 0.58
N LEU A 129 2.95 -17.35 0.96
CA LEU A 129 1.71 -16.73 1.47
C LEU A 129 1.97 -15.86 2.70
N GLN A 130 2.82 -16.30 3.62
CA GLN A 130 3.19 -15.52 4.81
C GLN A 130 3.89 -14.20 4.45
N ILE A 131 4.74 -14.17 3.42
CA ILE A 131 5.37 -12.92 2.97
C ILE A 131 4.31 -11.93 2.47
N ILE A 132 3.37 -12.41 1.67
CA ILE A 132 2.27 -11.59 1.12
C ILE A 132 1.32 -11.13 2.23
N GLU A 133 1.00 -12.03 3.17
CA GLU A 133 0.19 -11.74 4.34
C GLU A 133 0.81 -10.62 5.19
N TYR A 134 2.10 -10.72 5.53
CA TYR A 134 2.78 -9.69 6.30
C TYR A 134 2.83 -8.36 5.57
N ASP A 135 3.07 -8.37 4.26
CA ASP A 135 3.01 -7.16 3.42
C ASP A 135 1.63 -6.50 3.50
N ILE A 136 0.54 -7.28 3.44
CA ILE A 136 -0.83 -6.76 3.54
C ILE A 136 -1.10 -6.25 4.96
N GLN A 137 -0.92 -7.07 5.99
CA GLN A 137 -1.16 -6.67 7.39
C GLN A 137 -0.36 -5.44 7.81
N ASP A 138 0.83 -5.24 7.25
CA ASP A 138 1.67 -4.07 7.51
C ASP A 138 1.13 -2.77 6.89
N LYS A 139 0.40 -2.86 5.78
CA LYS A 139 -0.12 -1.69 5.04
C LYS A 139 -1.61 -1.46 5.26
N PHE A 140 -2.33 -2.52 5.58
CA PHE A 140 -3.77 -2.58 5.74
C PHE A 140 -4.10 -2.88 7.20
N PHE A 141 -3.89 -1.90 8.07
CA PHE A 141 -4.07 -2.06 9.53
C PHE A 141 -5.49 -2.44 9.94
N SER A 142 -6.53 -2.09 9.18
CA SER A 142 -7.90 -2.59 9.40
C SER A 142 -8.01 -4.11 9.26
N PHE A 143 -7.03 -4.75 8.62
CA PHE A 143 -6.97 -6.16 8.25
C PHE A 143 -5.74 -6.84 8.84
N TYR A 144 -5.37 -6.45 10.07
CA TYR A 144 -4.23 -7.03 10.80
C TYR A 144 -4.39 -8.54 11.08
N ASP A 145 -5.63 -9.05 11.00
CA ASP A 145 -6.01 -10.46 11.16
C ASP A 145 -6.23 -11.17 9.82
N PHE A 146 -5.93 -10.52 8.70
CA PHE A 146 -5.96 -11.16 7.38
C PHE A 146 -4.96 -12.33 7.35
N ILE A 147 -5.43 -13.51 6.96
CA ILE A 147 -4.59 -14.70 6.78
C ILE A 147 -4.62 -15.09 5.31
N ALA A 148 -3.49 -15.00 4.60
CA ALA A 148 -3.46 -15.34 3.18
C ALA A 148 -3.58 -16.87 3.01
N THR A 149 -4.66 -17.32 2.37
CA THR A 149 -4.84 -18.76 2.05
C THR A 149 -4.53 -19.06 0.59
N TRP A 150 -4.52 -18.04 -0.25
CA TRP A 150 -4.31 -18.16 -1.69
C TRP A 150 -3.68 -16.89 -2.24
N ALA A 151 -2.82 -17.04 -3.25
CA ALA A 151 -2.38 -15.92 -4.07
C ALA A 151 -2.08 -16.37 -5.50
N PHE A 152 -1.96 -15.41 -6.42
CA PHE A 152 -1.48 -15.61 -7.77
C PHE A 152 -0.49 -14.50 -8.11
N VAL A 153 0.62 -14.86 -8.75
CA VAL A 153 1.64 -13.89 -9.16
C VAL A 153 1.84 -13.97 -10.67
N ALA A 154 1.95 -12.81 -11.32
CA ALA A 154 2.42 -12.67 -12.68
C ALA A 154 3.52 -11.61 -12.74
N THR A 155 4.63 -11.92 -13.40
CA THR A 155 5.81 -11.07 -13.49
C THR A 155 6.21 -10.91 -14.96
N TRP A 156 6.24 -9.65 -15.43
CA TRP A 156 6.77 -9.26 -16.74
C TRP A 156 8.19 -8.77 -16.52
N ILE A 157 9.17 -9.52 -17.02
CA ILE A 157 10.60 -9.28 -16.86
C ILE A 157 11.18 -8.79 -18.17
N ASP A 158 11.83 -7.63 -18.13
CA ASP A 158 12.54 -7.04 -19.24
C ASP A 158 11.73 -7.04 -20.54
N VAL A 159 10.45 -6.68 -20.45
CA VAL A 159 9.53 -6.71 -21.60
C VAL A 159 9.71 -5.46 -22.46
N PRO A 160 9.90 -5.62 -23.78
CA PRO A 160 10.06 -4.50 -24.71
C PRO A 160 8.70 -3.94 -25.15
N GLN A 161 8.75 -2.81 -25.83
CA GLN A 161 7.61 -2.32 -26.61
C GLN A 161 7.55 -3.07 -27.94
N PHE A 162 6.35 -3.28 -28.50
CA PHE A 162 6.19 -3.75 -29.88
C PHE A 162 7.07 -2.95 -30.86
N ASN A 163 7.78 -3.66 -31.76
CA ASN A 163 8.76 -3.12 -32.71
C ASN A 163 9.98 -2.36 -32.12
N TYR A 164 10.17 -2.31 -30.80
CA TYR A 164 11.30 -1.63 -30.16
C TYR A 164 11.93 -2.44 -29.02
N ASN A 165 13.12 -2.99 -29.26
CA ASN A 165 13.83 -3.87 -28.31
C ASN A 165 15.02 -3.21 -27.58
N ASN A 166 15.04 -1.88 -27.50
CA ASN A 166 16.14 -1.12 -26.88
C ASN A 166 15.83 -0.59 -25.48
N SER A 167 14.60 -0.77 -25.00
CA SER A 167 14.14 -0.31 -23.69
C SER A 167 13.21 -1.36 -23.12
N PHE A 168 13.33 -1.59 -21.82
CA PHE A 168 12.66 -2.71 -21.16
C PHE A 168 11.95 -2.26 -19.89
N ASN A 169 10.77 -2.80 -19.68
CA ASN A 169 9.98 -2.61 -18.48
C ASN A 169 9.99 -3.89 -17.65
N THR A 170 10.01 -3.75 -16.33
CA THR A 170 9.94 -4.88 -15.40
C THR A 170 8.99 -4.55 -14.26
N PHE A 171 7.95 -5.37 -14.13
CA PHE A 171 6.89 -5.18 -13.15
C PHE A 171 6.21 -6.51 -12.79
N GLN A 172 5.52 -6.52 -11.65
CA GLN A 172 4.85 -7.70 -11.11
C GLN A 172 3.46 -7.31 -10.59
N SER A 173 2.50 -8.21 -10.78
CA SER A 173 1.21 -8.17 -10.11
C SER A 173 1.03 -9.40 -9.22
N VAL A 174 0.53 -9.19 -8.01
CA VAL A 174 0.17 -10.25 -7.06
C VAL A 174 -1.29 -10.06 -6.68
N LEU A 175 -2.10 -11.09 -6.84
CA LEU A 175 -3.46 -11.20 -6.33
C LEU A 175 -3.39 -12.06 -5.07
N ALA A 176 -4.01 -11.63 -3.97
CA ALA A 176 -4.00 -12.36 -2.71
C ALA A 176 -5.40 -12.45 -2.14
N SER A 177 -5.75 -13.58 -1.51
CA SER A 177 -7.07 -13.79 -0.95
C SER A 177 -7.04 -14.72 0.27
N ASN A 178 -8.05 -14.56 1.12
CA ASN A 178 -8.41 -15.53 2.16
C ASN A 178 -9.79 -16.20 1.90
N GLY A 179 -10.34 -16.02 0.70
CA GLY A 179 -11.69 -16.45 0.31
C GLY A 179 -12.79 -15.42 0.53
N ASN A 180 -12.59 -14.44 1.43
CA ASN A 180 -13.57 -13.39 1.72
C ASN A 180 -13.05 -11.98 1.40
N LEU A 181 -11.76 -11.74 1.67
CA LEU A 181 -11.03 -10.51 1.39
C LEU A 181 -10.05 -10.77 0.25
N SER A 182 -9.87 -9.77 -0.61
CA SER A 182 -9.00 -9.91 -1.79
C SER A 182 -8.21 -8.64 -2.01
N PHE A 183 -6.91 -8.78 -2.29
CA PHE A 183 -5.98 -7.69 -2.48
C PHE A 183 -5.20 -7.84 -3.79
N VAL A 184 -4.79 -6.72 -4.37
CA VAL A 184 -3.87 -6.64 -5.49
C VAL A 184 -2.64 -5.84 -5.08
N ILE A 185 -1.46 -6.34 -5.40
CA ILE A 185 -0.18 -5.65 -5.22
C ILE A 185 0.45 -5.46 -6.60
N PHE A 186 0.98 -4.27 -6.86
CA PHE A 186 1.87 -4.00 -8.00
C PHE A 186 3.26 -3.67 -7.48
N ASN A 187 4.28 -4.31 -8.06
CA ASN A 187 5.68 -3.97 -7.84
C ASN A 187 6.29 -3.51 -9.16
N TYR A 188 6.96 -2.36 -9.15
CA TYR A 188 7.67 -1.82 -10.30
C TYR A 188 9.16 -1.75 -9.99
N GLU A 189 9.96 -2.44 -10.80
CA GLU A 189 11.39 -2.16 -10.87
C GLU A 189 11.57 -0.94 -11.76
N GLN A 190 11.41 -1.12 -13.07
CA GLN A 190 11.65 -0.07 -14.03
C GLN A 190 10.54 0.03 -15.06
N LEU A 191 10.20 1.27 -15.42
CA LEU A 191 9.35 1.62 -16.55
C LEU A 191 10.13 2.63 -17.41
N THR A 192 10.95 2.13 -18.32
CA THR A 192 11.84 2.94 -19.16
C THR A 192 11.13 3.47 -20.40
N TRP A 193 10.07 2.80 -20.86
CA TRP A 193 9.27 3.17 -22.02
C TRP A 193 7.77 3.19 -21.70
N SER A 194 7.01 3.95 -22.49
CA SER A 194 5.55 4.07 -22.43
C SER A 194 5.03 4.74 -23.69
N VAL A 195 3.84 4.36 -24.16
CA VAL A 195 3.09 5.07 -25.21
C VAL A 195 1.91 5.85 -24.62
N GLU A 196 1.28 6.73 -25.40
CA GLU A 196 0.15 7.56 -24.93
C GLU A 196 -1.07 6.73 -24.50
N THR A 197 -1.22 5.53 -25.04
CA THR A 197 -2.28 4.58 -24.70
C THR A 197 -1.90 3.63 -23.57
N ALA A 198 -0.71 3.75 -22.96
CA ALA A 198 -0.33 2.90 -21.83
C ALA A 198 -1.17 3.25 -20.59
N GLN A 199 -1.71 2.25 -19.89
CA GLN A 199 -2.51 2.46 -18.68
C GLN A 199 -2.18 1.49 -17.55
N ALA A 200 -2.44 1.88 -16.32
CA ALA A 200 -2.34 1.01 -15.16
C ALA A 200 -3.56 1.22 -14.27
N GLY A 201 -4.12 0.16 -13.72
CA GLY A 201 -5.39 0.26 -13.02
C GLY A 201 -6.11 -1.05 -12.82
N LEU A 202 -7.34 -0.91 -12.35
CA LEU A 202 -8.30 -1.97 -12.07
C LEU A 202 -9.59 -1.59 -12.78
N ASN A 203 -10.19 -2.49 -13.56
CA ASN A 203 -11.44 -2.24 -14.27
C ASN A 203 -12.40 -3.38 -13.98
N GLY A 204 -13.60 -3.09 -13.48
CA GLY A 204 -14.62 -4.10 -13.16
C GLY A 204 -15.32 -4.67 -14.39
N GLY A 205 -15.14 -4.08 -15.57
CA GLY A 205 -15.75 -4.55 -16.81
C GLY A 205 -17.24 -4.23 -16.94
N ASP A 206 -17.78 -3.39 -16.06
CA ASP A 206 -19.19 -2.97 -16.04
C ASP A 206 -19.38 -1.49 -16.43
N GLY A 207 -18.29 -0.78 -16.72
CA GLY A 207 -18.30 0.62 -17.13
C GLY A 207 -18.43 1.61 -15.99
N THR A 208 -18.56 1.14 -14.74
CA THR A 208 -18.78 2.02 -13.59
C THR A 208 -17.72 1.83 -12.52
N HIS A 209 -17.32 0.60 -12.22
CA HIS A 209 -16.36 0.32 -11.16
C HIS A 209 -14.95 0.16 -11.73
N TYR A 210 -14.05 1.08 -11.37
CA TYR A 210 -12.68 1.08 -11.84
C TYR A 210 -11.78 1.94 -10.93
N PHE A 211 -10.47 1.82 -11.13
CA PHE A 211 -9.46 2.70 -10.57
C PHE A 211 -8.31 2.86 -11.55
N ASN A 212 -7.87 4.10 -11.79
CA ASN A 212 -6.69 4.40 -12.61
C ASN A 212 -5.51 4.77 -11.71
N LEU A 213 -4.36 4.14 -11.95
CA LEU A 213 -3.11 4.57 -11.34
C LEU A 213 -2.65 5.91 -11.96
N PRO A 214 -1.95 6.76 -11.19
CA PRO A 214 -1.48 8.06 -11.67
C PRO A 214 -0.63 7.95 -12.94
N GLY A 215 -0.90 8.84 -13.90
CA GLY A 215 -0.18 8.88 -15.17
C GLY A 215 -0.69 7.93 -16.24
N SER A 216 -1.70 7.09 -15.96
CA SER A 216 -2.38 6.30 -17.01
C SER A 216 -2.85 7.19 -18.17
N PHE A 217 -2.74 6.68 -19.40
CA PHE A 217 -2.91 7.44 -20.65
C PHE A 217 -1.96 8.64 -20.80
N SER A 218 -0.74 8.51 -20.27
CA SER A 218 0.29 9.54 -20.45
C SER A 218 1.68 8.96 -20.25
N SER A 219 2.71 9.67 -20.74
CA SER A 219 4.10 9.32 -20.48
C SER A 219 4.51 9.40 -18.99
N SER A 220 3.68 10.03 -18.14
CA SER A 220 3.91 10.07 -16.69
C SER A 220 3.63 8.75 -15.99
N ILE A 221 3.03 7.75 -16.65
CA ILE A 221 2.86 6.40 -16.09
C ILE A 221 4.19 5.77 -15.63
N LYS A 222 5.31 6.17 -16.24
CA LYS A 222 6.64 5.73 -15.83
C LYS A 222 7.00 6.13 -14.40
N LYS A 223 6.37 7.16 -13.85
CA LYS A 223 6.58 7.61 -12.46
C LYS A 223 6.04 6.62 -11.43
N LEU A 224 5.28 5.59 -11.83
CA LEU A 224 4.81 4.54 -10.92
C LEU A 224 5.95 3.78 -10.23
N THR A 225 7.16 3.78 -10.79
CA THR A 225 8.38 3.25 -10.14
C THR A 225 8.79 4.06 -8.91
N ASN A 226 8.50 5.36 -8.91
CA ASN A 226 8.98 6.32 -7.91
C ASN A 226 7.89 6.75 -6.92
N LEU A 227 6.63 6.42 -7.21
CA LEU A 227 5.45 6.78 -6.44
C LEU A 227 4.87 5.55 -5.73
N SER A 228 3.95 5.76 -4.79
CA SER A 228 3.28 4.69 -4.03
C SER A 228 2.04 5.22 -3.33
N ASN A 229 1.01 4.37 -3.18
CA ASN A 229 -0.13 4.62 -2.29
C ASN A 229 0.07 4.05 -0.88
N ILE A 230 1.14 3.31 -0.61
CA ILE A 230 1.41 2.66 0.69
C ILE A 230 2.74 3.10 1.32
N GLY A 231 3.34 4.18 0.79
CA GLY A 231 4.59 4.74 1.30
C GLY A 231 5.84 3.88 1.03
N VAL A 232 5.74 2.89 0.14
CA VAL A 232 6.86 2.07 -0.32
C VAL A 232 7.05 2.33 -1.80
N VAL A 233 8.08 3.10 -2.14
CA VAL A 233 8.44 3.50 -3.51
C VAL A 233 8.32 2.32 -4.48
N GLY A 234 7.55 2.51 -5.56
CA GLY A 234 7.37 1.51 -6.62
C GLY A 234 6.47 0.33 -6.24
N LYS A 235 5.90 0.31 -5.03
CA LYS A 235 4.92 -0.68 -4.59
C LYS A 235 3.56 -0.02 -4.40
N TRP A 236 2.54 -0.66 -4.93
CA TRP A 236 1.16 -0.22 -4.80
C TRP A 236 0.29 -1.38 -4.32
N MET A 237 -0.71 -1.11 -3.50
CA MET A 237 -1.56 -2.17 -2.95
C MET A 237 -3.01 -1.72 -2.79
N TYR A 238 -3.94 -2.61 -3.10
CA TYR A 238 -5.35 -2.32 -3.31
C TYR A 238 -6.21 -3.41 -2.67
N ARG A 239 -7.20 -3.07 -1.84
CA ARG A 239 -8.30 -3.99 -1.49
C ARG A 239 -9.30 -4.04 -2.65
N THR A 240 -9.79 -5.22 -3.01
CA THR A 240 -10.56 -5.44 -4.26
C THR A 240 -11.85 -6.25 -4.11
N ASP A 241 -12.13 -6.82 -2.93
CA ASP A 241 -13.35 -7.64 -2.72
C ASP A 241 -14.66 -6.84 -2.68
N SER A 242 -14.62 -5.51 -2.47
CA SER A 242 -15.80 -4.65 -2.32
C SER A 242 -16.04 -3.73 -3.53
N LEU A 243 -17.31 -3.35 -3.78
CA LEU A 243 -17.71 -2.37 -4.82
C LEU A 243 -17.33 -0.93 -4.47
N TYR A 244 -17.32 -0.63 -3.19
CA TYR A 244 -17.06 0.69 -2.63
C TYR A 244 -15.98 0.54 -1.55
N ASN A 245 -15.11 1.53 -1.43
CA ASN A 245 -13.95 1.51 -0.52
C ASN A 245 -12.83 0.60 -1.04
N PHE A 246 -12.22 1.05 -2.12
CA PHE A 246 -10.81 0.84 -2.27
C PHE A 246 -10.08 1.47 -1.07
N GLU A 247 -9.95 0.72 0.03
CA GLU A 247 -9.12 1.14 1.15
C GLU A 247 -7.68 1.19 0.63
N TYR A 248 -7.03 2.34 0.79
CA TYR A 248 -5.61 2.54 0.45
C TYR A 248 -4.95 3.29 1.59
N GLY A 249 -4.60 2.55 2.64
CA GLY A 249 -4.23 3.20 3.88
C GLY A 249 -5.32 4.15 4.40
N CYS A 250 -4.95 4.93 5.42
CA CYS A 250 -5.78 5.79 6.28
C CYS A 250 -7.23 5.31 6.48
N PRO A 251 -7.55 4.72 7.64
CA PRO A 251 -8.91 4.26 7.93
C PRO A 251 -9.93 5.36 7.65
N SER A 252 -10.87 5.11 6.72
CA SER A 252 -11.96 6.05 6.38
C SER A 252 -12.96 6.21 7.52
N ASP A 253 -12.88 5.34 8.53
CA ASP A 253 -13.72 5.31 9.72
C ASP A 253 -13.18 6.22 10.85
N ASN A 254 -12.08 6.95 10.64
CA ASN A 254 -11.41 7.76 11.66
C ASN A 254 -11.02 6.94 12.91
N LEU A 255 -10.95 5.60 12.80
CA LEU A 255 -10.66 4.73 13.93
C LEU A 255 -9.15 4.61 14.10
N MET A 256 -8.70 4.85 15.34
CA MET A 256 -7.31 4.61 15.70
C MET A 256 -7.07 3.09 15.85
N ARG A 257 -5.89 2.57 15.51
CA ARG A 257 -5.54 1.16 15.76
C ARG A 257 -4.07 1.04 16.19
N PHE A 258 -3.73 -0.09 16.83
CA PHE A 258 -2.41 -0.35 17.40
C PHE A 258 -1.78 -1.64 16.85
N LYS A 259 -0.49 -1.57 16.52
CA LYS A 259 0.35 -2.73 16.20
C LYS A 259 1.62 -2.71 17.06
N PRO A 260 1.89 -3.74 17.89
CA PRO A 260 1.00 -4.86 18.19
C PRO A 260 -0.28 -4.39 18.89
N SER A 261 -1.36 -5.18 18.80
CA SER A 261 -2.65 -4.88 19.45
C SER A 261 -2.60 -5.08 20.97
N ASN A 262 -1.57 -5.75 21.46
CA ASN A 262 -1.31 -5.92 22.88
C ASN A 262 0.17 -5.71 23.24
N VAL A 263 0.41 -5.19 24.43
CA VAL A 263 1.75 -4.84 24.93
C VAL A 263 1.94 -5.21 26.39
N SER A 264 3.20 -5.38 26.78
CA SER A 264 3.62 -5.71 28.13
C SER A 264 3.48 -4.52 29.07
N SER A 265 2.95 -4.77 30.28
CA SER A 265 2.88 -3.76 31.34
C SER A 265 4.25 -3.26 31.82
N LEU A 266 5.35 -3.95 31.49
CA LEU A 266 6.71 -3.49 31.80
C LEU A 266 7.14 -2.29 30.96
N GLY A 267 6.47 -2.04 29.83
CA GLY A 267 6.89 -1.05 28.83
C GLY A 267 8.11 -1.50 28.02
N GLY A 268 8.56 -0.64 27.12
CA GLY A 268 9.66 -0.89 26.18
C GLY A 268 9.22 -1.42 24.81
N ASP A 269 7.96 -1.85 24.68
CA ASP A 269 7.39 -2.25 23.39
C ASP A 269 7.20 -1.03 22.48
N ILE A 270 7.52 -1.20 21.20
CA ILE A 270 7.21 -0.20 20.17
C ILE A 270 5.79 -0.48 19.67
N ILE A 271 4.91 0.51 19.80
CA ILE A 271 3.57 0.48 19.23
C ILE A 271 3.54 1.43 18.04
N ASP A 272 3.10 0.90 16.91
CA ASP A 272 2.66 1.63 15.75
C ASP A 272 1.18 2.00 15.92
N ILE A 273 0.89 3.30 15.89
CA ILE A 273 -0.45 3.87 15.95
C ILE A 273 -0.86 4.26 14.53
N THR A 274 -2.07 3.88 14.14
CA THR A 274 -2.61 4.18 12.81
C THR A 274 -3.96 4.89 12.88
N GLY A 275 -4.19 5.79 11.92
CA GLY A 275 -5.37 6.64 11.80
C GLY A 275 -5.17 8.02 12.43
N PRO A 276 -5.90 9.07 12.00
CA PRO A 276 -6.21 9.45 10.61
C PRO A 276 -4.93 9.51 9.75
N CYS A 277 -5.00 10.02 8.51
CA CYS A 277 -3.76 10.30 7.78
C CYS A 277 -2.89 11.30 8.54
N PHE A 278 -1.61 10.99 8.63
CA PHE A 278 -0.58 11.89 9.13
C PHE A 278 0.10 12.60 7.96
N ASN A 279 0.40 13.87 8.13
CA ASN A 279 1.34 14.59 7.29
C ASN A 279 2.72 14.60 7.96
N LYS A 280 3.77 14.73 7.15
CA LYS A 280 5.15 14.83 7.67
C LYS A 280 5.32 16.00 8.65
N ASP A 281 4.56 17.06 8.45
CA ASP A 281 4.61 18.29 9.25
C ASP A 281 3.63 18.28 10.43
N ASP A 282 2.86 17.20 10.61
CA ASP A 282 1.93 17.09 11.73
C ASP A 282 2.69 16.95 13.06
N LEU A 283 2.23 17.69 14.06
CA LEU A 283 2.65 17.51 15.45
C LEU A 283 1.78 16.44 16.09
N ILE A 284 2.30 15.23 16.19
CA ILE A 284 1.56 14.05 16.66
C ILE A 284 2.03 13.67 18.07
N PHE A 285 1.08 13.60 19.01
CA PHE A 285 1.33 13.19 20.38
C PHE A 285 0.35 12.11 20.81
N ALA A 286 0.83 11.13 21.59
CA ALA A 286 -0.01 10.14 22.23
C ALA A 286 0.03 10.31 23.75
N VAL A 287 -1.12 10.22 24.40
CA VAL A 287 -1.27 10.12 25.85
C VAL A 287 -1.78 8.73 26.16
N ILE A 288 -0.95 7.92 26.81
CA ILE A 288 -1.30 6.56 27.22
C ILE A 288 -1.46 6.56 28.74
N ASP A 289 -2.67 6.23 29.19
CA ASP A 289 -3.07 6.18 30.59
C ASP A 289 -3.06 7.55 31.32
N SER A 290 -4.08 7.81 32.12
CA SER A 290 -4.37 9.13 32.71
C SER A 290 -3.40 9.59 33.79
N ASP A 291 -2.45 8.73 34.18
CA ASP A 291 -1.41 9.02 35.16
C ASP A 291 -0.10 9.52 34.52
N GLN A 292 -0.02 9.53 33.19
CA GLN A 292 1.06 10.17 32.44
C GLN A 292 0.57 11.55 31.99
N GLU A 293 0.77 12.56 32.84
CA GLU A 293 0.39 13.96 32.55
C GLU A 293 1.12 14.57 31.33
N ASN A 294 2.09 13.86 30.75
CA ASN A 294 2.94 14.36 29.68
C ASN A 294 2.71 13.58 28.37
N PRO A 295 2.19 14.25 27.32
CA PRO A 295 2.07 13.66 25.99
C PRO A 295 3.45 13.18 25.49
N GLN A 296 3.47 11.98 24.91
CA GLN A 296 4.64 11.43 24.25
C GLN A 296 4.59 11.77 22.76
N GLY A 297 5.67 12.33 22.22
CA GLY A 297 5.76 12.54 20.78
C GLY A 297 5.69 11.21 20.02
N CYS A 298 4.80 11.13 19.04
CA CYS A 298 4.71 10.00 18.13
C CYS A 298 5.67 10.22 16.97
N VAL A 299 6.58 9.28 16.75
CA VAL A 299 7.57 9.38 15.67
C VAL A 299 6.88 9.08 14.35
N PHE A 300 6.68 10.09 13.52
CA PHE A 300 6.15 9.92 12.17
C PHE A 300 6.97 8.88 11.39
N LYS A 301 6.31 7.85 10.86
CA LYS A 301 6.93 6.85 9.98
C LYS A 301 6.56 7.12 8.54
N ASN A 302 5.26 7.28 8.29
CA ASN A 302 4.67 7.58 7.00
C ASN A 302 3.26 8.12 7.25
N GLN A 303 2.54 8.42 6.16
CA GLN A 303 1.20 9.00 6.24
C GLN A 303 0.13 8.13 6.93
N PHE A 304 0.43 6.87 7.25
CA PHE A 304 -0.47 5.90 7.86
C PHE A 304 -0.11 5.57 9.31
N THR A 305 1.12 5.84 9.71
CA THR A 305 1.67 5.28 10.94
C THR A 305 2.61 6.28 11.61
N CYS A 306 2.45 6.38 12.91
CA CYS A 306 3.45 6.95 13.79
C CYS A 306 3.77 5.94 14.90
N SER A 307 5.00 5.92 15.40
CA SER A 307 5.41 4.94 16.42
C SER A 307 5.73 5.61 17.75
N ILE A 308 5.42 4.92 18.84
CA ILE A 308 5.82 5.29 20.20
C ILE A 308 6.41 4.08 20.90
N THR A 309 7.34 4.33 21.81
CA THR A 309 7.82 3.30 22.75
C THR A 309 7.01 3.40 24.03
N THR A 310 6.32 2.33 24.40
CA THR A 310 5.59 2.25 25.66
C THR A 310 6.51 2.49 26.83
N LYS A 311 5.98 3.18 27.83
CA LYS A 311 6.58 3.24 29.16
C LYS A 311 5.92 2.18 30.03
N LYS A 312 6.51 1.94 31.20
CA LYS A 312 5.93 1.04 32.20
C LYS A 312 4.51 1.48 32.57
N PHE A 313 3.58 0.54 32.54
CA PHE A 313 2.18 0.74 32.90
C PHE A 313 1.96 0.47 34.39
N LYS A 314 1.04 1.23 35.00
CA LYS A 314 0.65 1.02 36.41
C LYS A 314 -0.48 0.00 36.56
N ARG A 315 -1.21 -0.27 35.48
CA ARG A 315 -2.35 -1.18 35.39
C ARG A 315 -2.25 -2.05 34.14
N TYR A 316 -3.09 -3.08 34.07
CA TYR A 316 -3.24 -4.00 32.94
C TYR A 316 -4.71 -4.08 32.54
N GLY A 317 -5.00 -4.73 31.41
CA GLY A 317 -6.29 -4.72 30.73
C GLY A 317 -6.34 -3.67 29.63
N ARG A 318 -7.54 -3.23 29.28
CA ARG A 318 -7.77 -2.21 28.26
C ARG A 318 -7.41 -0.83 28.80
N ILE A 319 -6.40 -0.21 28.20
CA ILE A 319 -5.89 1.10 28.60
C ILE A 319 -6.17 2.09 27.48
N PRO A 320 -6.82 3.24 27.79
CA PRO A 320 -7.09 4.25 26.80
C PRO A 320 -5.80 4.92 26.32
N VAL A 321 -5.74 5.15 25.02
CA VAL A 321 -4.75 5.98 24.34
C VAL A 321 -5.49 7.12 23.67
N LEU A 322 -4.99 8.33 23.87
CA LEU A 322 -5.44 9.53 23.18
C LEU A 322 -4.37 9.97 22.21
N LEU A 323 -4.74 10.13 20.94
CA LEU A 323 -3.87 10.69 19.92
C LEU A 323 -4.31 12.11 19.63
N ILE A 324 -3.36 13.03 19.73
CA ILE A 324 -3.53 14.47 19.55
C ILE A 324 -2.71 14.85 18.32
N ILE A 325 -3.38 15.41 17.30
CA ILE A 325 -2.72 15.89 16.09
C ILE A 325 -2.95 17.40 15.97
N ASN A 326 -1.85 18.14 15.82
CA ASN A 326 -1.84 19.60 15.64
C ASN A 326 -2.62 20.37 16.72
N SER A 327 -2.75 19.81 17.94
CA SER A 327 -3.46 20.40 19.08
C SER A 327 -5.00 20.50 18.98
N TYR A 328 -5.63 19.96 17.93
CA TYR A 328 -7.09 20.09 17.72
C TYR A 328 -7.81 18.79 17.38
N LEU A 329 -7.12 17.83 16.74
CA LEU A 329 -7.73 16.55 16.39
C LEU A 329 -7.44 15.51 17.47
N LEU A 330 -8.50 14.94 18.03
CA LEU A 330 -8.47 14.01 19.14
C LEU A 330 -9.08 12.67 18.69
N TYR A 331 -8.29 11.61 18.79
CA TYR A 331 -8.72 10.23 18.58
C TYR A 331 -8.52 9.44 19.86
N GLU A 332 -9.46 8.56 20.18
CA GLU A 332 -9.45 7.76 21.39
C GLU A 332 -9.68 6.29 21.03
N GLU A 333 -8.80 5.41 21.50
CA GLU A 333 -9.00 3.96 21.44
C GLU A 333 -8.33 3.26 22.62
N GLU A 334 -8.69 1.99 22.86
CA GLU A 334 -8.13 1.18 23.93
C GLU A 334 -7.06 0.20 23.41
N ILE A 335 -5.88 0.17 24.04
CA ILE A 335 -4.86 -0.88 23.81
C ILE A 335 -4.90 -1.93 24.92
N ASP A 336 -4.72 -3.20 24.56
CA ASP A 336 -4.67 -4.29 25.53
C ASP A 336 -3.27 -4.38 26.16
N VAL A 337 -3.19 -4.20 27.48
CA VAL A 337 -1.94 -4.30 28.24
C VAL A 337 -1.97 -5.53 29.12
N TYR A 338 -1.00 -6.43 28.96
CA TYR A 338 -0.93 -7.66 29.74
C TYR A 338 0.16 -7.57 30.80
N GLU A 339 -0.07 -8.22 31.95
CA GLU A 339 0.99 -8.48 32.91
C GLU A 339 1.89 -9.59 32.37
N PRO A 340 3.21 -9.37 32.22
CA PRO A 340 4.11 -10.43 31.80
C PRO A 340 4.33 -11.41 32.96
N LYS A 341 3.39 -12.36 33.11
CA LYS A 341 3.58 -13.74 33.61
C LYS A 341 2.26 -14.51 33.55
N ASN A 342 2.24 -15.59 32.75
CA ASN A 342 1.12 -16.52 32.52
C ASN A 342 -0.24 -15.84 32.29
N GLY A 343 -0.59 -15.69 31.01
CA GLY A 343 -1.76 -14.95 30.53
C GLY A 343 -3.04 -15.11 31.36
N ALA A 344 -3.52 -13.99 31.89
CA ALA A 344 -4.91 -13.79 32.26
C ALA A 344 -5.23 -12.28 32.29
N LEU A 345 -6.26 -11.91 31.53
CA LEU A 345 -6.86 -10.57 31.48
C LEU A 345 -7.73 -10.30 32.72
N ILE A 346 -7.90 -9.00 33.06
CA ILE A 346 -9.15 -8.29 33.47
C ILE A 346 -8.82 -7.14 34.46
N LYS A 347 -9.13 -5.87 34.12
CA LYS A 347 -10.31 -5.09 34.61
C LYS A 347 -10.35 -3.67 34.02
N LYS A 348 -11.51 -3.27 33.49
CA LYS A 348 -11.84 -1.97 32.87
C LYS A 348 -12.02 -0.87 33.93
N ASN A 349 -11.65 0.38 33.62
CA ASN A 349 -12.17 1.58 34.31
C ASN A 349 -12.18 2.78 33.36
N ARG A 350 -13.37 3.34 33.10
CA ARG A 350 -13.70 4.31 32.04
C ARG A 350 -13.86 5.77 32.55
N ASP A 351 -13.55 6.04 33.83
CA ASP A 351 -14.00 7.28 34.48
C ASP A 351 -12.96 8.44 34.55
N SER A 352 -11.73 8.30 34.02
CA SER A 352 -10.69 9.36 34.18
C SER A 352 -10.53 10.33 33.01
N LEU A 353 -11.21 10.11 31.89
CA LEU A 353 -10.82 10.69 30.61
C LEU A 353 -11.36 12.11 30.35
N LEU A 354 -12.58 12.41 30.81
CA LEU A 354 -13.17 13.75 30.70
C LEU A 354 -12.40 14.80 31.50
N SER A 355 -11.86 14.42 32.67
CA SER A 355 -11.09 15.31 33.53
C SER A 355 -9.71 15.67 32.97
N LEU A 356 -9.15 14.82 32.10
CA LEU A 356 -7.83 15.01 31.50
C LEU A 356 -7.92 15.92 30.26
N ILE A 357 -8.98 15.79 29.46
CA ILE A 357 -9.25 16.68 28.32
C ILE A 357 -9.38 18.15 28.78
N GLU A 358 -10.06 18.41 29.89
CA GLU A 358 -10.14 19.77 30.47
C GLU A 358 -8.78 20.32 30.91
N LYS A 359 -7.90 19.47 31.46
CA LYS A 359 -6.56 19.90 31.90
C LYS A 359 -5.60 20.18 30.75
N ILE A 360 -5.68 19.41 29.66
CA ILE A 360 -4.82 19.59 28.48
C ILE A 360 -5.22 20.85 27.70
N ASN A 361 -6.52 21.09 27.50
CA ASN A 361 -7.02 22.30 26.84
C ASN A 361 -6.58 23.59 27.57
N ASN A 362 -6.58 23.58 28.91
CA ASN A 362 -6.14 24.73 29.70
C ASN A 362 -4.61 24.99 29.63
N LYS A 363 -3.80 23.99 29.25
CA LYS A 363 -2.34 24.16 29.06
C LYS A 363 -1.98 24.64 27.65
N LEU A 364 -2.75 24.30 26.63
CA LEU A 364 -2.50 24.69 25.23
C LEU A 364 -2.97 26.11 24.92
N ILE A 365 -3.90 26.68 25.70
CA ILE A 365 -4.40 28.06 25.54
C ILE A 365 -3.49 29.10 26.21
N ASN A 366 -2.61 28.68 27.13
CA ASN A 366 -1.74 29.58 27.93
C ASN A 366 -0.26 29.57 27.48
N LYS A 367 0.00 29.18 26.23
CA LYS A 367 1.28 29.31 25.53
C LYS A 367 1.01 29.86 24.13
#